data_AF-A0A5C4J554-F1
#
_entry.id   AF-A0A5C4J554-F1
#
_cell.length_a   1.000
_cell.length_b   1.000
_cell.length_c   1.000
_cell.angle_alpha   90.00
_cell.angle_beta   90.00
_cell.angle_gamma   90.00
#
_symmetry.space_group_name_H-M   'P 1'
#
loop_
_entity.id
_entity.type
_entity.pdbx_description
1 polymer ?
#
loop_
_entity_poly.entity_id
_entity_poly.type
_entity_poly.pdbx_seq_one_letter_code
_entity_poly.pdbx_strand_id
1 'polypeptide(L)'
;QGMGPGAEPVPCGAPRLLAEELIRDGLSVQVGPLVTTDHVVRGKERAIWAAQGARAADMESAVIAARAGNRPVAAVRVVVDGPGHRLLHPGTIGRGLAARRILARTGPALERWAVLLVRGQDERETEARTP
;
A
#
# COMPACT_ATOMS: atom_id res chain seq x y z
N GLN A 1 0.22 6.70 -22.27
CA GLN A 1 1.62 6.22 -22.24
C GLN A 1 1.65 5.11 -21.21
N GLY A 2 1.34 3.89 -21.65
CA GLY A 2 1.20 2.72 -20.79
C GLY A 2 2.57 2.15 -20.44
N MET A 3 2.73 1.70 -19.19
CA MET A 3 3.90 0.93 -18.78
C MET A 3 3.73 -0.49 -19.35
N GLY A 4 4.63 -0.91 -20.22
CA GLY A 4 4.69 -2.28 -20.72
C GLY A 4 5.05 -3.30 -19.63
N PRO A 5 4.95 -4.61 -19.93
CA PRO A 5 5.45 -5.64 -19.03
C PRO A 5 6.95 -5.47 -18.82
N GLY A 6 7.39 -5.11 -17.60
CA GLY A 6 8.81 -4.94 -17.27
C GLY A 6 9.19 -3.84 -16.28
N ALA A 7 8.25 -3.13 -15.64
CA ALA A 7 8.62 -2.24 -14.55
C ALA A 7 9.13 -3.04 -13.34
N GLU A 8 10.34 -2.73 -12.89
CA GLU A 8 10.92 -3.35 -11.71
C GLU A 8 10.04 -3.07 -10.48
N PRO A 9 9.70 -4.09 -9.67
CA PRO A 9 8.92 -3.88 -8.46
C PRO A 9 9.64 -2.92 -7.52
N VAL A 10 8.95 -1.83 -7.12
CA VAL A 10 9.48 -0.94 -6.09
C VAL A 10 9.26 -1.59 -4.72
N PRO A 11 10.32 -1.87 -3.94
CA PRO A 11 10.17 -2.50 -2.63
C PRO A 11 9.46 -1.56 -1.66
N CYS A 12 8.49 -2.10 -0.92
CA CYS A 12 7.89 -1.40 0.21
C CYS A 12 8.87 -1.46 1.39
N GLY A 13 9.09 -0.34 2.08
CA GLY A 13 9.93 -0.27 3.27
C GLY A 13 9.29 -1.00 4.44
N ALA A 14 9.89 -2.10 4.91
CA ALA A 14 9.44 -2.89 6.06
C ALA A 14 7.90 -3.04 6.17
N PRO A 15 7.22 -3.63 5.16
CA PRO A 15 5.75 -3.64 5.08
C PRO A 15 5.09 -4.38 6.25
N ARG A 16 5.78 -5.37 6.84
CA ARG A 16 5.29 -6.10 8.02
C ARG A 16 5.28 -5.22 9.26
N LEU A 17 6.32 -4.41 9.46
CA LEU A 17 6.39 -3.45 10.55
C LEU A 17 5.25 -2.43 10.47
N LEU A 18 5.00 -1.87 9.28
CA LEU A 18 3.87 -0.97 9.07
C LEU A 18 2.53 -1.65 9.38
N ALA A 19 2.36 -2.90 8.93
CA ALA A 19 1.15 -3.66 9.19
C ALA A 19 0.94 -3.90 10.69
N GLU A 20 1.99 -4.22 11.45
CA GLU A 20 1.94 -4.38 12.90
C GLU A 20 1.50 -3.09 13.61
N GLU A 21 2.03 -1.93 13.20
CA GLU A 21 1.64 -0.64 13.77
C GLU A 21 0.18 -0.28 13.47
N LEU A 22 -0.30 -0.58 12.26
CA LEU A 22 -1.70 -0.38 11.89
C LEU A 22 -2.64 -1.34 12.65
N ILE A 23 -2.22 -2.60 12.86
CA ILE A 23 -2.95 -3.59 13.66
C ILE A 23 -3.02 -3.16 15.12
N ARG A 24 -1.92 -2.60 15.67
CA ARG A 24 -1.90 -2.02 17.02
C ARG A 24 -2.92 -0.89 17.19
N ASP A 25 -3.17 -0.12 16.13
CA ASP A 25 -4.22 0.92 16.10
C ASP A 25 -5.63 0.37 15.84
N GLY A 26 -5.79 -0.96 15.89
CA GLY A 26 -7.07 -1.65 15.76
C GLY A 26 -7.60 -1.73 14.33
N LEU A 27 -6.73 -1.69 13.33
CA LEU A 27 -7.09 -1.86 11.92
C LEU A 27 -6.85 -3.31 11.48
N SER A 28 -7.72 -3.84 10.62
CA SER A 28 -7.46 -5.11 9.93
C SER A 28 -6.61 -4.83 8.69
N VAL A 29 -5.46 -5.48 8.58
CA VAL A 29 -4.47 -5.22 7.53
C VAL A 29 -4.10 -6.49 6.80
N GLN A 30 -3.90 -6.37 5.49
CA GLN A 30 -3.35 -7.41 4.65
C GLN A 30 -2.13 -6.86 3.92
N VAL A 31 -1.07 -7.67 3.85
CA VAL A 31 0.17 -7.32 3.17
C VAL A 31 0.29 -8.17 1.91
N GLY A 32 0.65 -7.53 0.80
CA GLY A 32 0.91 -8.22 -0.46
C GLY A 32 1.22 -7.25 -1.60
N PRO A 33 1.51 -7.78 -2.79
CA PRO A 33 1.83 -6.96 -3.96
C PRO A 33 0.68 -6.01 -4.34
N LEU A 34 1.01 -4.74 -4.59
CA LEU A 34 0.12 -3.72 -5.10
C LEU A 34 0.51 -3.42 -6.56
N VAL A 35 -0.39 -3.68 -7.49
CA VAL A 35 -0.15 -3.42 -8.91
C VAL A 35 -0.67 -2.02 -9.26
N THR A 36 0.13 -1.25 -9.98
CA THR A 36 -0.31 0.02 -10.57
C THR A 36 -0.65 -0.20 -12.04
N THR A 37 -1.83 0.26 -12.43
CA THR A 37 -2.38 0.16 -13.79
C THR A 37 -2.77 1.55 -14.29
N ASP A 38 -2.89 1.76 -15.60
CA ASP A 38 -3.30 3.07 -16.15
C ASP A 38 -4.82 3.26 -16.21
N HIS A 39 -5.58 2.30 -15.69
CA HIS A 39 -7.04 2.28 -15.73
C HIS A 39 -7.62 1.57 -14.50
N VAL A 40 -8.94 1.70 -14.30
CA VAL A 40 -9.61 0.97 -13.22
C VAL A 40 -9.80 -0.49 -13.61
N VAL A 41 -9.10 -1.39 -12.92
CA VAL A 41 -9.21 -2.86 -13.09
C VAL A 41 -10.62 -3.35 -12.75
N ARG A 42 -11.27 -4.07 -13.68
CA ARG A 42 -12.67 -4.52 -13.54
C ARG A 42 -12.88 -5.96 -13.98
N GLY A 43 -13.95 -6.57 -13.46
CA GLY A 43 -14.44 -7.86 -13.95
C GLY A 43 -13.40 -8.99 -13.89
N LYS A 44 -13.22 -9.69 -15.02
CA LYS A 44 -12.30 -10.83 -15.16
C LYS A 44 -10.83 -10.44 -14.95
N GLU A 45 -10.48 -9.19 -15.24
CA GLU A 45 -9.12 -8.69 -15.09
C GLU A 45 -8.64 -8.75 -13.64
N ARG A 46 -9.54 -8.55 -12.66
CA ARG A 46 -9.22 -8.74 -11.24
C ARG A 46 -8.76 -10.17 -10.94
N ALA A 47 -9.38 -11.16 -11.57
CA ALA A 47 -9.02 -12.56 -11.36
C ALA A 47 -7.65 -12.88 -11.99
N ILE A 48 -7.33 -12.25 -13.13
CA ILE A 48 -6.01 -12.36 -13.77
C ILE A 48 -4.93 -11.80 -12.85
N TRP A 49 -5.10 -10.58 -12.35
CA TRP A 49 -4.13 -9.96 -11.43
C TRP A 49 -3.99 -10.75 -10.11
N ALA A 50 -5.10 -11.24 -9.56
CA ALA A 50 -5.07 -12.08 -8.36
C ALA A 50 -4.31 -13.40 -8.59
N ALA A 51 -4.52 -14.05 -9.75
CA ALA A 51 -3.79 -15.28 -10.11
C ALA A 51 -2.28 -15.02 -10.29
N GLN A 52 -1.89 -13.80 -10.65
CA GLN A 52 -0.50 -13.35 -10.72
C GLN A 52 0.07 -12.91 -9.37
N GLY A 53 -0.70 -13.04 -8.28
CA GLY A 53 -0.27 -12.73 -6.92
C GLY A 53 -0.53 -11.30 -6.45
N ALA A 54 -1.18 -10.46 -7.26
CA ALA A 54 -1.58 -9.12 -6.83
C ALA A 54 -2.63 -9.21 -5.71
N ARG A 55 -2.42 -8.44 -4.65
CA ARG A 55 -3.40 -8.30 -3.56
C ARG A 55 -4.39 -7.18 -3.84
N ALA A 56 -3.92 -6.11 -4.44
CA ALA A 56 -4.71 -4.94 -4.80
C ALA A 56 -4.16 -4.30 -6.08
N ALA A 57 -4.99 -3.49 -6.71
CA ALA A 57 -4.60 -2.64 -7.82
C ALA A 57 -4.96 -1.17 -7.53
N ASP A 58 -4.14 -0.25 -7.99
CA ASP A 58 -4.42 1.18 -8.07
C ASP A 58 -3.86 1.80 -9.35
N MET A 59 -3.84 3.13 -9.44
CA MET A 59 -3.45 3.83 -10.65
C MET A 59 -2.18 4.67 -10.52
N GLU A 60 -1.62 4.81 -9.32
CA GLU A 60 -0.56 5.80 -9.09
C GLU A 60 0.60 5.32 -8.20
N SER A 61 0.43 4.31 -7.35
CA SER A 61 1.40 4.04 -6.27
C SER A 61 2.81 3.76 -6.77
N ALA A 62 2.98 2.86 -7.74
CA ALA A 62 4.30 2.53 -8.28
C ALA A 62 4.94 3.73 -9.00
N VAL A 63 4.14 4.58 -9.64
CA VAL A 63 4.59 5.78 -10.37
C VAL A 63 5.09 6.85 -9.40
N ILE A 64 4.47 6.97 -8.22
CA ILE A 64 4.92 7.85 -7.14
C ILE A 64 6.15 7.24 -6.46
N ALA A 65 6.12 5.94 -6.15
CA ALA A 65 7.19 5.24 -5.47
C ALA A 65 8.51 5.26 -6.25
N ALA A 66 8.45 5.08 -7.57
CA ALA A 66 9.62 5.16 -8.46
C ALA A 66 10.31 6.54 -8.44
N ARG A 67 9.61 7.60 -8.02
CA ARG A 67 10.16 8.95 -7.89
C ARG A 67 10.62 9.29 -6.47
N ALA A 68 10.56 8.34 -5.54
CA ALA A 68 10.96 8.57 -4.16
C ALA A 68 12.48 8.66 -3.98
N GLY A 69 13.28 8.18 -4.94
CA GLY A 69 14.73 8.07 -4.80
C GLY A 69 15.09 7.10 -3.67
N ASN A 70 16.04 7.47 -2.82
CA ASN A 70 16.51 6.62 -1.71
C ASN A 70 15.60 6.68 -0.46
N ARG A 71 14.47 7.40 -0.53
CA ARG A 71 13.54 7.49 0.62
C ARG A 71 12.73 6.20 0.73
N PRO A 72 12.57 5.63 1.93
CA PRO A 72 11.66 4.51 2.12
C PRO A 72 10.23 4.88 1.69
N VAL A 73 9.56 3.96 0.99
CA VAL A 73 8.18 4.15 0.53
C VAL A 73 7.30 3.05 1.09
N ALA A 74 6.09 3.42 1.51
CA ALA A 74 5.00 2.48 1.74
C ALA A 74 3.71 3.00 1.09
N ALA A 75 2.87 2.07 0.66
CA ALA A 75 1.56 2.36 0.12
C ALA A 75 0.49 1.64 0.96
N VAL A 76 -0.53 2.37 1.41
CA VAL A 76 -1.66 1.84 2.16
C VAL A 76 -2.93 2.10 1.38
N ARG A 77 -3.70 1.04 1.09
CA ARG A 77 -4.97 1.12 0.38
C ARG A 77 -6.11 0.76 1.32
N VAL A 78 -7.06 1.68 1.48
CA VAL A 78 -8.34 1.38 2.12
C VAL A 78 -9.31 0.95 1.03
N VAL A 79 -9.63 -0.34 0.99
CA VAL A 79 -10.50 -0.94 -0.03
C VAL A 79 -11.95 -0.89 0.45
N VAL A 80 -12.83 -0.30 -0.36
CA VAL A 80 -14.25 -0.06 -0.01
C VAL A 80 -15.18 -0.99 -0.78
N ASP A 81 -14.73 -1.46 -1.93
CA ASP A 81 -15.41 -2.33 -2.87
C ASP A 81 -14.84 -3.75 -2.81
N GLY A 82 -15.67 -4.70 -2.34
CA GLY A 82 -15.41 -6.14 -2.44
C GLY A 82 -16.03 -6.73 -3.72
N PRO A 83 -15.66 -7.96 -4.10
CA PRO A 83 -16.24 -8.66 -5.25
C PRO A 83 -17.75 -8.87 -5.03
N GLY A 84 -18.58 -7.96 -5.57
CA GLY A 84 -20.04 -8.03 -5.46
C GLY A 84 -20.77 -6.68 -5.40
N HIS A 85 -20.08 -5.58 -5.07
CA HIS A 85 -20.75 -4.27 -4.92
C HIS A 85 -20.24 -3.26 -5.95
N ARG A 86 -21.10 -2.91 -6.92
CA ARG A 86 -20.88 -1.80 -7.84
C ARG A 86 -20.92 -0.47 -7.06
N LEU A 87 -19.95 0.41 -7.29
CA LEU A 87 -19.78 1.74 -6.67
C LEU A 87 -20.94 2.74 -6.89
N LEU A 88 -22.05 2.32 -7.51
CA LEU A 88 -23.24 3.12 -7.77
C LEU A 88 -24.44 2.65 -6.93
N HIS A 89 -24.38 2.81 -5.61
CA HIS A 89 -25.55 2.72 -4.72
C HIS A 89 -25.59 3.95 -3.79
N PRO A 90 -26.76 4.40 -3.31
CA PRO A 90 -26.86 5.48 -2.32
C PRO A 90 -26.04 5.23 -1.04
N GLY A 91 -25.81 3.95 -0.69
CA GLY A 91 -24.94 3.53 0.41
C GLY A 91 -23.43 3.80 0.20
N THR A 92 -23.00 4.23 -0.99
CA THR A 92 -21.61 4.60 -1.29
C THR A 92 -21.15 5.83 -0.51
N ILE A 93 -22.05 6.77 -0.16
CA ILE A 93 -21.68 7.96 0.63
C ILE A 93 -21.27 7.56 2.05
N GLY A 94 -22.06 6.70 2.71
CA GLY A 94 -21.72 6.18 4.05
C GLY A 94 -20.46 5.33 4.04
N ARG A 95 -20.29 4.47 3.02
CA ARG A 95 -19.07 3.66 2.85
C ARG A 95 -17.83 4.50 2.55
N GLY A 96 -17.98 5.57 1.76
CA GLY A 96 -16.91 6.53 1.48
C GLY A 96 -16.49 7.33 2.71
N LEU A 97 -17.44 7.75 3.56
CA LEU A 97 -17.13 8.43 4.81
C LEU A 97 -16.44 7.51 5.81
N ALA A 98 -16.88 6.25 5.91
CA ALA A 98 -16.21 5.23 6.71
C ALA A 98 -14.78 4.97 6.22
N ALA A 99 -14.58 4.87 4.90
CA ALA A 99 -13.26 4.71 4.30
C ALA A 99 -12.35 5.89 4.59
N ARG A 100 -12.85 7.12 4.49
CA ARG A 100 -12.11 8.33 4.86
C ARG A 100 -11.73 8.33 6.33
N ARG A 101 -12.63 7.90 7.23
CA ARG A 101 -12.34 7.80 8.67
C ARG A 101 -11.27 6.74 8.96
N ILE A 102 -11.29 5.61 8.24
CA ILE A 102 -10.25 4.59 8.33
C ILE A 102 -8.92 5.14 7.80
N LEU A 103 -8.93 5.83 6.65
CA LEU A 103 -7.73 6.45 6.09
C LEU A 103 -7.13 7.48 7.06
N ALA A 104 -7.97 8.29 7.72
CA ALA A 104 -7.49 9.24 8.72
C ALA A 104 -6.82 8.55 9.93
N ARG A 105 -7.20 7.31 10.25
CA ARG A 105 -6.59 6.53 11.34
C ARG A 105 -5.24 5.92 10.99
N THR A 106 -4.80 5.95 9.73
CA THR A 106 -3.50 5.37 9.35
C THR A 106 -2.33 6.28 9.67
N GLY A 107 -2.56 7.57 9.91
CA GLY A 107 -1.51 8.58 10.14
C GLY A 107 -0.53 8.22 11.27
N PRO A 108 -1.00 7.97 12.50
CA PRO A 108 -0.12 7.65 13.63
C PRO A 108 0.75 6.41 13.39
N ALA A 109 0.22 5.36 12.77
CA ALA A 109 0.99 4.17 12.42
C ALA A 109 2.08 4.46 11.37
N LEU A 110 1.81 5.31 10.39
CA LEU A 110 2.80 5.73 9.39
C LEU A 110 3.93 6.55 10.03
N GLU A 111 3.61 7.44 10.98
CA GLU A 111 4.62 8.19 11.73
C GLU A 111 5.54 7.27 12.54
N ARG A 112 4.97 6.31 13.28
CA ARG A 112 5.77 5.35 14.05
C ARG A 112 6.62 4.46 13.16
N TRP A 113 6.08 3.98 12.05
CA TRP A 113 6.82 3.22 11.05
C TRP A 113 8.02 4.02 10.49
N ALA A 114 7.83 5.30 10.17
CA ALA A 114 8.91 6.15 9.67
C ALA A 114 10.04 6.31 10.70
N VAL A 115 9.71 6.51 11.97
CA VAL A 115 10.69 6.61 13.06
C VAL A 115 11.46 5.30 13.24
N LEU A 116 10.76 4.16 13.25
CA LEU A 116 11.39 2.85 13.42
C LEU A 116 12.29 2.49 12.23
N LEU A 117 11.90 2.88 11.02
CA LEU A 117 12.73 2.68 9.84
C LEU A 117 14.04 3.45 9.93
N VAL A 118 14.01 4.74 10.28
CA VAL A 118 15.23 5.56 10.41
C VAL A 118 16.17 4.95 11.45
N ARG A 119 15.66 4.63 12.64
CA ARG A 119 16.46 3.99 13.70
C ARG A 119 17.11 2.68 13.23
N GLY A 120 16.35 1.84 12.52
CA GLY A 120 16.87 0.58 12.00
C GLY A 120 17.89 0.76 10.86
N GLN A 121 17.90 1.88 10.12
CA GLN A 121 18.99 2.19 9.19
C GLN A 121 20.25 2.61 9.95
N ASP A 122 20.11 3.49 10.95
CA ASP A 122 21.23 4.01 11.75
C ASP A 122 21.99 2.87 12.47
N GLU A 123 21.25 1.91 13.03
CA GLU A 123 21.82 0.73 13.70
C GLU A 123 22.61 -0.15 12.73
N ARG A 124 22.05 -0.46 11.54
CA ARG A 124 22.74 -1.25 10.51
C ARG A 124 23.99 -0.56 9.96
N GLU A 125 23.93 0.76 9.81
CA GLU A 125 25.07 1.55 9.35
C GLU A 125 26.18 1.63 10.40
N THR A 126 25.82 1.65 11.69
CA THR A 126 26.78 1.60 12.80
C THR A 126 27.45 0.23 12.90
N GLU A 127 26.68 -0.85 12.78
CA GLU A 127 27.19 -2.23 12.77
C GLU A 127 28.15 -2.47 11.60
N ALA A 128 27.81 -2.00 10.39
CA ALA A 128 28.65 -2.12 9.21
C ALA A 128 29.98 -1.33 9.29
N ARG A 129 30.11 -0.38 10.22
CA ARG A 129 31.33 0.43 10.43
C ARG A 129 32.22 -0.08 11.56
N THR A 130 31.79 -1.08 12.30
CA THR A 130 32.58 -1.69 13.39
C THR A 130 33.33 -2.90 12.82
N PRO A 131 34.67 -2.83 12.67
CA PRO A 131 35.48 -3.92 12.10
C PRO A 131 35.63 -5.13 13.03
#